data_AF-A0A0U3GHE7-F1
#
_entry.id   AF-A0A0U3GHE7-F1
#
_cell.length_a   1.000
_cell.length_b   1.000
_cell.length_c   1.000
_cell.angle_alpha   90.00
_cell.angle_beta   90.00
_cell.angle_gamma   90.00
#
_symmetry.space_group_name_H-M   'P 1'
#
loop_
_entity.id
_entity.type
_entity.pdbx_description
1 polymer ?
#
loop_
_entity_poly.entity_id
_entity_poly.type
_entity_poly.pdbx_seq_one_letter_code
_entity_poly.pdbx_strand_id
1 'polypeptide(L)'
;MFKKLLASVGIGAAKVDTILETEHLHPGQKFQAQIVVVGGDVEQEISGLELALMTKVKVEGDNGEYYANQVIEKWRVGSQFTIAPGEKKVLPFEARLHSETPITEINAPYNHSYVWLETGLDIDLALDPSDKDLLHIYPNEAVKNCLMAMEKLGFRMIKADVERGYLKASNFQSVSGCYQEIEYRPANTSLFGLQEVELSFVPEAHRTHVLIELDRAFRGDGYVDLTIEHDHVNLSQLCDQLERLFA
;
A
#
# COMPACT_ATOMS: atom_id res chain seq x y z
N MET A 1 21.75 2.12 -36.91
CA MET A 1 22.19 1.08 -35.95
C MET A 1 22.64 1.68 -34.62
N PHE A 2 23.58 2.65 -34.61
CA PHE A 2 24.08 3.26 -33.35
C PHE A 2 22.98 3.86 -32.44
N LYS A 3 22.05 4.67 -32.98
CA LYS A 3 20.91 5.20 -32.20
C LYS A 3 19.97 4.11 -31.66
N LYS A 4 19.79 2.99 -32.37
CA LYS A 4 18.99 1.86 -31.89
C LYS A 4 19.67 1.16 -30.69
N LEU A 5 20.99 1.03 -30.74
CA LEU A 5 21.79 0.49 -29.63
C LEU A 5 21.79 1.42 -28.40
N LEU A 6 21.78 2.74 -28.61
CA LEU A 6 21.65 3.72 -27.52
C LEU A 6 20.26 3.71 -26.90
N ALA A 7 19.21 3.66 -27.73
CA ALA A 7 17.83 3.59 -27.27
C ALA A 7 17.57 2.29 -26.48
N SER A 8 18.16 1.16 -26.90
CA SER A 8 18.06 -0.10 -26.14
C SER A 8 18.72 -0.05 -24.76
N VAL A 9 19.61 0.92 -24.48
CA VAL A 9 20.18 1.15 -23.14
C VAL A 9 19.59 2.39 -22.46
N GLY A 10 18.42 2.87 -22.93
CA GLY A 10 17.66 3.98 -22.34
C GLY A 10 17.96 5.38 -22.91
N ILE A 11 18.99 5.55 -23.75
CA ILE A 11 19.36 6.85 -24.31
C ILE A 11 18.54 7.13 -25.58
N GLY A 12 17.60 8.08 -25.49
CA GLY A 12 16.69 8.40 -26.60
C GLY A 12 15.61 7.34 -26.81
N ALA A 13 15.30 6.56 -25.77
CA ALA A 13 14.23 5.57 -25.76
C ALA A 13 12.84 6.22 -25.72
N ALA A 14 11.81 5.42 -26.02
CA ALA A 14 10.43 5.83 -25.76
C ALA A 14 10.22 6.08 -24.26
N LYS A 15 9.33 7.02 -23.94
CA LYS A 15 8.96 7.37 -22.56
C LYS A 15 7.53 6.98 -22.29
N VAL A 16 7.23 6.65 -21.03
CA VAL A 16 5.89 6.41 -20.53
C VAL A 16 5.60 7.34 -19.35
N ASP A 17 4.36 7.73 -19.21
CA ASP A 17 3.83 8.62 -18.17
C ASP A 17 2.39 8.19 -17.86
N THR A 18 2.07 7.89 -16.61
CA THR A 18 0.73 7.54 -16.17
C THR A 18 0.03 8.77 -15.60
N ILE A 19 -1.07 9.17 -16.23
CA ILE A 19 -1.86 10.32 -15.80
C ILE A 19 -3.11 9.81 -15.11
N LEU A 20 -3.10 9.85 -13.78
CA LEU A 20 -4.24 9.49 -12.94
C LEU A 20 -5.35 10.54 -13.03
N GLU A 21 -6.63 10.12 -13.01
CA GLU A 21 -7.73 11.06 -12.81
C GLU A 21 -7.68 11.70 -11.42
N THR A 22 -7.18 10.96 -10.43
CA THR A 22 -6.90 11.43 -9.08
C THR A 22 -5.86 10.54 -8.41
N GLU A 23 -4.99 11.14 -7.61
CA GLU A 23 -4.02 10.43 -6.75
C GLU A 23 -4.65 10.04 -5.40
N HIS A 24 -5.86 10.52 -5.10
CA HIS A 24 -6.56 10.30 -3.83
C HIS A 24 -7.52 9.11 -3.93
N LEU A 25 -7.19 8.01 -3.27
CA LEU A 25 -7.89 6.74 -3.39
C LEU A 25 -8.14 6.07 -2.03
N HIS A 26 -9.02 5.08 -2.02
CA HIS A 26 -9.24 4.16 -0.91
C HIS A 26 -8.81 2.74 -1.28
N PRO A 27 -8.41 1.90 -0.31
CA PRO A 27 -8.20 0.47 -0.56
C PRO A 27 -9.44 -0.17 -1.19
N GLY A 28 -9.25 -0.97 -2.24
CA GLY A 28 -10.36 -1.59 -2.98
C GLY A 28 -11.11 -0.66 -3.94
N GLN A 29 -10.77 0.63 -4.05
CA GLN A 29 -11.43 1.56 -4.95
C GLN A 29 -11.07 1.30 -6.43
N LYS A 30 -12.03 1.50 -7.34
CA LYS A 30 -11.73 1.59 -8.78
C LYS A 30 -11.06 2.92 -9.11
N PHE A 31 -10.05 2.89 -9.97
CA PHE A 31 -9.42 4.10 -10.48
C PHE A 31 -9.22 4.03 -11.99
N GLN A 32 -9.09 5.20 -12.59
CA GLN A 32 -8.87 5.38 -14.01
C GLN A 32 -7.60 6.20 -14.23
N ALA A 33 -6.90 5.89 -15.32
CA ALA A 33 -5.72 6.61 -15.75
C ALA A 33 -5.62 6.63 -17.27
N GLN A 34 -4.79 7.53 -17.79
CA GLN A 34 -4.31 7.52 -19.16
C GLN A 34 -2.82 7.24 -19.17
N ILE A 35 -2.41 6.19 -19.87
CA ILE A 35 -1.00 5.89 -20.05
C ILE A 35 -0.53 6.50 -21.36
N VAL A 36 0.36 7.47 -21.25
CA VAL A 36 0.89 8.24 -22.36
C VAL A 36 2.26 7.71 -22.73
N VAL A 37 2.40 7.21 -23.95
CA VAL A 37 3.67 6.73 -24.49
C VAL A 37 4.14 7.71 -25.57
N VAL A 38 5.38 8.18 -25.46
CA VAL A 38 6.01 9.08 -26.44
C VAL A 38 7.22 8.39 -27.05
N GLY A 39 7.23 8.22 -28.36
CA GLY A 39 8.32 7.60 -29.10
C GLY A 39 9.62 8.40 -28.98
N GLY A 40 10.74 7.69 -28.91
CA GLY A 40 12.08 8.27 -28.76
C GLY A 40 12.69 8.77 -30.07
N ASP A 41 14.01 8.63 -30.21
CA ASP A 41 14.77 9.10 -31.38
C ASP A 41 14.65 8.18 -32.61
N VAL A 42 14.22 6.94 -32.39
CA VAL A 42 14.09 5.89 -33.40
C VAL A 42 12.80 5.12 -33.16
N GLU A 43 12.30 4.50 -34.24
CA GLU A 43 11.20 3.55 -34.17
C GLU A 43 11.57 2.39 -33.25
N GLN A 44 10.64 2.04 -32.35
CA GLN A 44 10.79 1.02 -31.32
C GLN A 44 9.56 0.11 -31.30
N GLU A 45 9.80 -1.19 -31.10
CA GLU A 45 8.74 -2.15 -30.79
C GLU A 45 8.57 -2.22 -29.28
N ILE A 46 7.33 -2.00 -28.82
CA ILE A 46 6.93 -2.11 -27.42
C ILE A 46 6.22 -3.46 -27.27
N SER A 47 6.87 -4.43 -26.61
CA SER A 47 6.36 -5.80 -26.47
C SER A 47 5.28 -5.93 -25.37
N GLY A 48 5.28 -4.98 -24.44
CA GLY A 48 4.38 -4.93 -23.30
C GLY A 48 4.47 -3.58 -22.59
N LEU A 49 3.42 -3.30 -21.81
CA LEU A 49 3.38 -2.21 -20.86
C LEU A 49 2.87 -2.80 -19.55
N GLU A 50 3.63 -2.60 -18.47
CA GLU A 50 3.29 -3.07 -17.14
C GLU A 50 3.07 -1.87 -16.22
N LEU A 51 2.02 -1.96 -15.40
CA LEU A 51 1.77 -1.08 -14.28
C LEU A 51 1.86 -1.90 -12.99
N ALA A 52 2.63 -1.46 -12.02
CA ALA A 52 2.77 -2.12 -10.73
C ALA A 52 2.33 -1.20 -9.60
N LEU A 53 1.49 -1.71 -8.70
CA LEU A 53 1.21 -1.06 -7.42
C LEU A 53 2.31 -1.43 -6.43
N MET A 54 2.95 -0.42 -5.88
CA MET A 54 4.14 -0.56 -5.07
C MET A 54 3.93 -0.01 -3.67
N THR A 55 4.67 -0.56 -2.71
CA THR A 55 4.83 0.01 -1.37
C THR A 55 6.26 -0.17 -0.87
N LYS A 56 6.56 0.42 0.28
CA LYS A 56 7.82 0.27 0.97
C LYS A 56 7.60 -0.53 2.24
N VAL A 57 8.26 -1.67 2.35
CA VAL A 57 8.15 -2.59 3.49
C VAL A 57 9.39 -2.53 4.37
N LYS A 58 9.19 -2.60 5.69
CA LYS A 58 10.22 -2.91 6.69
C LYS A 58 10.58 -4.40 6.60
N VAL A 59 11.85 -4.66 6.80
CA VAL A 59 12.47 -5.96 6.63
C VAL A 59 13.48 -6.16 7.73
N GLU A 60 13.39 -7.30 8.42
CA GLU A 60 14.46 -7.77 9.30
C GLU A 60 15.62 -8.35 8.49
N GLY A 61 16.85 -7.90 8.77
CA GLY A 61 18.08 -8.48 8.24
C GLY A 61 19.11 -8.71 9.35
N ASP A 62 20.20 -9.40 9.01
CA ASP A 62 21.27 -9.76 9.95
C ASP A 62 21.90 -8.55 10.67
N ASN A 63 21.84 -7.37 10.05
CA ASN A 63 22.42 -6.12 10.57
C ASN A 63 21.34 -5.13 11.09
N GLY A 64 20.12 -5.62 11.34
CA GLY A 64 18.98 -4.82 11.77
C GLY A 64 17.94 -4.61 10.67
N GLU A 65 17.00 -3.72 10.97
CA GLU A 65 15.88 -3.41 10.09
C GLU A 65 16.27 -2.48 8.95
N TYR A 66 15.70 -2.71 7.77
CA TYR A 66 15.82 -1.82 6.62
C TYR A 66 14.52 -1.78 5.81
N TYR A 67 14.41 -0.80 4.92
CA TYR A 67 13.24 -0.65 4.05
C TYR A 67 13.54 -1.10 2.62
N ALA A 68 12.63 -1.86 2.03
CA ALA A 68 12.68 -2.33 0.65
C ALA A 68 11.40 -2.00 -0.12
N ASN A 69 11.49 -1.83 -1.43
CA ASN A 69 10.29 -1.71 -2.26
C ASN A 69 9.68 -3.10 -2.47
N GLN A 70 8.35 -3.17 -2.46
CA GLN A 70 7.59 -4.38 -2.70
C GLN A 70 6.44 -4.11 -3.67
N VAL A 71 6.24 -5.05 -4.59
CA VAL A 71 5.07 -5.08 -5.47
C VAL A 71 3.89 -5.67 -4.69
N ILE A 72 2.76 -4.97 -4.68
CA ILE A 72 1.48 -5.45 -4.16
C ILE A 72 0.67 -6.13 -5.28
N GLU A 73 0.55 -5.48 -6.43
CA GLU A 73 -0.23 -5.98 -7.58
C GLU A 73 0.39 -5.50 -8.90
N LYS A 74 0.16 -6.25 -9.99
CA LYS A 74 0.61 -5.90 -11.34
C LYS A 74 -0.52 -6.03 -12.35
N TRP A 75 -0.52 -5.12 -13.33
CA TRP A 75 -1.44 -5.12 -14.46
C TRP A 75 -0.67 -5.00 -15.77
N ARG A 76 -1.05 -5.79 -16.77
CA ARG A 76 -0.57 -5.62 -18.14
C ARG A 76 -1.52 -4.70 -18.90
N VAL A 77 -0.97 -3.71 -19.57
CA VAL A 77 -1.75 -2.68 -20.26
C VAL A 77 -1.58 -2.81 -21.77
N GLY A 78 -2.71 -2.96 -22.46
CA GLY A 78 -2.73 -3.05 -23.92
C GLY A 78 -2.05 -4.30 -24.49
N SER A 79 -1.71 -4.21 -25.77
CA SER A 79 -1.03 -5.26 -26.56
C SER A 79 0.23 -4.68 -27.21
N GLN A 80 1.08 -5.52 -27.78
CA GLN A 80 2.30 -5.09 -28.48
C GLN A 80 1.99 -4.04 -29.57
N PHE A 81 2.83 -3.01 -29.67
CA PHE A 81 2.75 -2.02 -30.75
C PHE A 81 4.12 -1.45 -31.12
N THR A 82 4.23 -0.95 -32.34
CA THR A 82 5.36 -0.13 -32.77
C THR A 82 5.05 1.33 -32.51
N ILE A 83 6.05 2.09 -32.04
CA ILE A 83 5.96 3.55 -31.87
C ILE A 83 7.04 4.26 -32.67
N ALA A 84 6.64 5.20 -33.52
CA ALA A 84 7.54 5.98 -34.35
C ALA A 84 8.22 7.11 -33.55
N PRO A 85 9.33 7.69 -34.05
CA PRO A 85 10.00 8.79 -33.35
C PRO A 85 9.07 9.98 -33.09
N GLY A 86 8.95 10.42 -31.84
CA GLY A 86 8.08 11.52 -31.42
C GLY A 86 6.57 11.25 -31.51
N GLU A 87 6.15 10.05 -31.93
CA GLU A 87 4.73 9.67 -31.92
C GLU A 87 4.20 9.67 -30.49
N LYS A 88 2.99 10.18 -30.28
CA LYS A 88 2.28 10.12 -29.01
C LYS A 88 1.13 9.12 -29.10
N LYS A 89 1.13 8.13 -28.21
CA LYS A 89 0.04 7.16 -28.04
C LYS A 89 -0.55 7.30 -26.65
N VAL A 90 -1.88 7.21 -26.55
CA VAL A 90 -2.61 7.30 -25.28
C VAL A 90 -3.46 6.04 -25.13
N LEU A 91 -3.26 5.34 -24.02
CA LEU A 91 -3.97 4.11 -23.70
C LEU A 91 -4.85 4.34 -22.46
N PRO A 92 -6.18 4.16 -22.55
CA PRO A 92 -7.04 4.23 -21.38
C PRO A 92 -6.77 3.02 -20.48
N PHE A 93 -6.81 3.24 -19.17
CA PHE A 93 -6.62 2.21 -18.16
C PHE A 93 -7.68 2.34 -17.05
N GLU A 94 -8.28 1.23 -16.65
CA GLU A 94 -9.14 1.11 -15.47
C GLU A 94 -8.68 -0.12 -14.68
N ALA A 95 -8.52 0.03 -13.37
CA ALA A 95 -8.28 -1.07 -12.47
C ALA A 95 -8.97 -0.85 -11.12
N ARG A 96 -8.86 -1.84 -10.24
CA ARG A 96 -9.25 -1.74 -8.84
C ARG A 96 -7.99 -1.85 -8.00
N LEU A 97 -7.80 -0.92 -7.08
CA LEU A 97 -6.70 -0.96 -6.12
C LEU A 97 -6.83 -2.20 -5.22
N HIS A 98 -5.71 -2.84 -4.89
CA HIS A 98 -5.73 -4.01 -4.00
C HIS A 98 -6.38 -3.64 -2.66
N SER A 99 -7.23 -4.52 -2.09
CA SER A 99 -7.97 -4.21 -0.85
C SER A 99 -7.07 -4.04 0.37
N GLU A 100 -5.89 -4.67 0.35
CA GLU A 100 -4.88 -4.57 1.41
C GLU A 100 -3.84 -3.47 1.15
N THR A 101 -4.13 -2.51 0.25
CA THR A 101 -3.19 -1.40 0.00
C THR A 101 -3.00 -0.57 1.27
N PRO A 102 -1.76 -0.32 1.73
CA PRO A 102 -1.49 0.43 2.94
C PRO A 102 -2.07 1.85 2.88
N ILE A 103 -2.54 2.33 4.02
CA ILE A 103 -3.11 3.68 4.14
C ILE A 103 -1.95 4.67 4.33
N THR A 104 -1.79 5.63 3.42
CA THR A 104 -0.71 6.63 3.52
C THR A 104 -1.18 7.88 4.24
N GLU A 105 -2.48 8.19 4.20
CA GLU A 105 -3.09 9.37 4.81
C GLU A 105 -3.46 9.10 6.27
N ILE A 106 -2.43 8.82 7.06
CA ILE A 106 -2.51 8.62 8.51
C ILE A 106 -1.74 9.75 9.21
N ASN A 107 -2.37 10.35 10.22
CA ASN A 107 -1.78 11.40 11.03
C ASN A 107 -0.91 10.84 12.18
N ALA A 108 0.04 9.96 11.85
CA ALA A 108 1.02 9.43 12.80
C ALA A 108 2.23 10.39 12.88
N PRO A 109 2.83 10.61 14.06
CA PRO A 109 4.10 11.32 14.18
C PRO A 109 5.22 10.72 13.31
N TYR A 110 5.24 9.39 13.20
CA TYR A 110 6.18 8.65 12.36
C TYR A 110 5.42 7.78 11.34
N ASN A 111 5.04 8.39 10.22
CA ASN A 111 4.37 7.69 9.12
C ASN A 111 5.39 7.33 8.01
N HIS A 112 5.66 6.04 7.86
CA HIS A 112 6.54 5.44 6.84
C HIS A 112 5.76 4.63 5.80
N SER A 113 4.45 4.86 5.69
CA SER A 113 3.59 4.19 4.71
C SER A 113 3.61 4.95 3.39
N TYR A 114 4.16 4.32 2.35
CA TYR A 114 4.25 4.89 1.00
C TYR A 114 3.58 3.96 0.01
N VAL A 115 2.82 4.52 -0.92
CA VAL A 115 2.21 3.77 -2.02
C VAL A 115 2.39 4.57 -3.30
N TRP A 116 2.75 3.89 -4.38
CA TRP A 116 2.88 4.50 -5.70
C TRP A 116 2.59 3.51 -6.82
N LEU A 117 2.32 4.02 -8.02
CA LEU A 117 2.31 3.23 -9.24
C LEU A 117 3.67 3.35 -9.93
N GLU A 118 4.18 2.25 -10.47
CA GLU A 118 5.31 2.23 -11.39
C GLU A 118 4.85 1.80 -12.78
N THR A 119 5.19 2.59 -13.79
CA THR A 119 4.88 2.28 -15.19
C THR A 119 6.14 1.95 -15.97
N GLY A 120 6.16 0.77 -16.59
CA GLY A 120 7.29 0.28 -17.39
C GLY A 120 6.87 -0.07 -18.81
N LEU A 121 7.77 0.19 -19.76
CA LEU A 121 7.68 -0.33 -21.13
C LEU A 121 8.59 -1.54 -21.25
N ASP A 122 8.03 -2.68 -21.64
CA ASP A 122 8.81 -3.86 -22.01
C ASP A 122 9.39 -3.64 -23.41
N ILE A 123 10.58 -3.05 -23.45
CA ILE A 123 11.45 -2.99 -24.62
C ILE A 123 12.54 -4.02 -24.37
N ASP A 124 12.89 -4.85 -25.35
CA ASP A 124 13.74 -6.07 -25.22
C ASP A 124 15.08 -5.92 -24.46
N LEU A 125 15.48 -4.71 -24.02
CA LEU A 125 16.71 -4.41 -23.31
C LEU A 125 16.60 -3.23 -22.29
N ALA A 126 15.41 -2.72 -21.97
CA ALA A 126 15.27 -1.53 -21.10
C ALA A 126 15.26 -1.88 -19.60
N LEU A 127 16.08 -1.14 -18.85
CA LEU A 127 16.25 -1.16 -17.39
C LEU A 127 15.25 -0.20 -16.72
N ASP A 128 14.62 -0.70 -15.65
CA ASP A 128 13.74 -0.06 -14.67
C ASP A 128 12.55 0.78 -15.20
N PRO A 129 11.38 0.72 -14.53
CA PRO A 129 10.27 1.62 -14.84
C PRO A 129 10.71 3.08 -14.66
N SER A 130 10.47 3.90 -15.67
CA SER A 130 10.91 5.30 -15.69
C SER A 130 9.94 6.26 -15.00
N ASP A 131 8.74 5.79 -14.71
CA ASP A 131 7.60 6.58 -14.24
C ASP A 131 7.10 6.10 -12.89
N LYS A 132 6.82 7.06 -11.99
CA LYS A 132 6.38 6.81 -10.60
C LYS A 132 5.36 7.86 -10.15
N ASP A 133 4.14 7.40 -9.86
CA ASP A 133 3.06 8.26 -9.37
C ASP A 133 2.72 7.95 -7.92
N LEU A 134 2.96 8.89 -7.01
CA LEU A 134 2.61 8.73 -5.59
C LEU A 134 1.09 8.73 -5.42
N LEU A 135 0.60 7.86 -4.52
CA LEU A 135 -0.82 7.78 -4.20
C LEU A 135 -1.08 8.21 -2.75
N HIS A 136 -2.19 8.92 -2.56
CA HIS A 136 -2.76 9.29 -1.27
C HIS A 136 -3.88 8.31 -0.92
N ILE A 137 -3.59 7.33 -0.06
CA ILE A 137 -4.52 6.27 0.32
C ILE A 137 -5.18 6.60 1.65
N TYR A 138 -6.50 6.78 1.64
CA TYR A 138 -7.30 7.15 2.80
C TYR A 138 -7.94 5.93 3.47
N PRO A 139 -8.08 5.95 4.81
CA PRO A 139 -8.75 4.86 5.54
C PRO A 139 -10.22 4.77 5.12
N ASN A 140 -10.76 3.54 5.10
CA ASN A 140 -12.20 3.35 5.03
C ASN A 140 -12.86 3.67 6.39
N GLU A 141 -14.19 3.73 6.43
CA GLU A 141 -14.92 4.11 7.64
C GLU A 141 -14.70 3.13 8.81
N ALA A 142 -14.53 1.84 8.55
CA ALA A 142 -14.23 0.85 9.60
C ALA A 142 -12.87 1.13 10.25
N VAL A 143 -11.81 1.33 9.45
CA VAL A 143 -10.47 1.69 9.97
C VAL A 143 -10.54 3.01 10.71
N LYS A 144 -11.11 4.06 10.10
CA LYS A 144 -11.24 5.39 10.70
C LYS A 144 -11.93 5.36 12.07
N ASN A 145 -13.02 4.62 12.22
CA ASN A 145 -13.70 4.48 13.50
C ASN A 145 -12.86 3.69 14.51
N CYS A 146 -12.09 2.70 14.08
CA CYS A 146 -11.13 2.00 14.95
C CYS A 146 -10.04 2.96 15.46
N LEU A 147 -9.45 3.79 14.58
CA LEU A 147 -8.45 4.78 14.99
C LEU A 147 -9.03 5.79 15.98
N MET A 148 -10.26 6.28 15.74
CA MET A 148 -10.97 7.17 16.66
C MET A 148 -11.30 6.50 18.01
N ALA A 149 -11.57 5.19 18.02
CA ALA A 149 -11.83 4.45 19.24
C ALA A 149 -10.56 4.37 20.11
N MET A 150 -9.40 4.11 19.50
CA MET A 150 -8.11 4.13 20.20
C MET A 150 -7.86 5.48 20.89
N GLU A 151 -8.06 6.58 20.18
CA GLU A 151 -7.93 7.93 20.76
C GLU A 151 -8.88 8.16 21.94
N LYS A 152 -10.14 7.72 21.82
CA LYS A 152 -11.15 7.83 22.90
C LYS A 152 -10.79 7.01 24.13
N LEU A 153 -10.15 5.86 23.93
CA LEU A 153 -9.65 5.00 25.00
C LEU A 153 -8.34 5.51 25.60
N GLY A 154 -7.84 6.66 25.15
CA GLY A 154 -6.67 7.31 25.72
C GLY A 154 -5.34 6.81 25.13
N PHE A 155 -5.37 6.15 23.99
CA PHE A 155 -4.15 5.78 23.25
C PHE A 155 -3.73 6.89 22.30
N ARG A 156 -2.42 7.00 22.09
CA ARG A 156 -1.81 7.91 21.14
C ARG A 156 -1.08 7.11 20.09
N MET A 157 -1.37 7.42 18.83
CA MET A 157 -0.65 6.86 17.70
C MET A 157 0.79 7.35 17.71
N ILE A 158 1.73 6.42 17.55
CA ILE A 158 3.17 6.68 17.55
C ILE A 158 3.71 6.55 16.14
N LYS A 159 3.38 5.45 15.47
CA LYS A 159 4.02 5.07 14.21
C LYS A 159 3.03 4.34 13.30
N ALA A 160 3.25 4.45 12.00
CA ALA A 160 2.61 3.63 11.00
C ALA A 160 3.63 3.22 9.93
N ASP A 161 3.86 1.93 9.76
CA ASP A 161 4.72 1.36 8.73
C ASP A 161 4.15 0.07 8.16
N VAL A 162 4.79 -0.42 7.10
CA VAL A 162 4.34 -1.61 6.38
C VAL A 162 5.37 -2.69 6.60
N GLU A 163 4.96 -3.83 7.12
CA GLU A 163 5.80 -5.00 7.32
C GLU A 163 5.74 -5.93 6.13
N ARG A 164 6.86 -6.60 5.87
CA ARG A 164 6.88 -7.73 4.94
C ARG A 164 6.41 -8.98 5.64
N GLY A 165 5.33 -9.59 5.14
CA GLY A 165 4.80 -10.82 5.69
C GLY A 165 3.32 -11.01 5.41
N TYR A 166 2.72 -11.93 6.16
CA TYR A 166 1.29 -12.23 6.06
C TYR A 166 0.69 -12.27 7.46
N LEU A 167 -0.50 -11.69 7.59
CA LEU A 167 -1.32 -11.82 8.77
C LEU A 167 -2.14 -13.11 8.68
N LYS A 168 -2.28 -13.79 9.81
CA LYS A 168 -3.12 -14.98 9.90
C LYS A 168 -3.78 -15.09 11.28
N ALA A 169 -5.09 -15.09 11.28
CA ALA A 169 -5.92 -15.41 12.44
C ALA A 169 -6.79 -16.64 12.16
N SER A 170 -7.67 -17.00 13.10
CA SER A 170 -8.53 -18.18 12.97
C SER A 170 -9.55 -18.09 11.82
N ASN A 171 -9.93 -16.87 11.43
CA ASN A 171 -11.04 -16.54 10.55
C ASN A 171 -10.65 -15.67 9.35
N PHE A 172 -9.41 -15.19 9.26
CA PHE A 172 -8.91 -14.40 8.13
C PHE A 172 -7.41 -14.58 7.91
N GLN A 173 -6.96 -14.26 6.70
CA GLN A 173 -5.55 -14.25 6.30
C GLN A 173 -5.34 -13.17 5.24
N SER A 174 -4.22 -12.44 5.31
CA SER A 174 -3.84 -11.49 4.27
C SER A 174 -3.18 -12.17 3.07
N VAL A 175 -3.17 -11.50 1.90
CA VAL A 175 -2.70 -12.08 0.63
C VAL A 175 -1.70 -11.23 -0.14
N SER A 176 -1.51 -9.96 0.20
CA SER A 176 -0.61 -9.02 -0.49
C SER A 176 0.89 -9.25 -0.23
N GLY A 177 1.23 -10.10 0.73
CA GLY A 177 2.62 -10.35 1.15
C GLY A 177 3.24 -9.20 1.95
N CYS A 178 2.44 -8.22 2.33
CA CYS A 178 2.78 -7.19 3.30
C CYS A 178 1.55 -6.88 4.15
N TYR A 179 1.74 -6.15 5.24
CA TYR A 179 0.63 -5.64 6.04
C TYR A 179 1.05 -4.36 6.76
N GLN A 180 0.09 -3.49 7.07
CA GLN A 180 0.36 -2.23 7.75
C GLN A 180 0.15 -2.38 9.25
N GLU A 181 1.14 -1.98 10.03
CA GLU A 181 1.07 -1.85 11.49
C GLU A 181 0.87 -0.38 11.86
N ILE A 182 -0.08 -0.15 12.77
CA ILE A 182 -0.27 1.17 13.40
C ILE A 182 -0.02 1.00 14.90
N GLU A 183 1.08 1.57 15.37
CA GLU A 183 1.56 1.47 16.74
C GLU A 183 0.93 2.55 17.62
N TYR A 184 0.44 2.14 18.78
CA TYR A 184 -0.16 3.00 19.79
C TYR A 184 0.47 2.77 21.16
N ARG A 185 0.57 3.85 21.93
CA ARG A 185 0.92 3.79 23.35
C ARG A 185 -0.13 4.48 24.21
N PRO A 186 -0.39 4.01 25.45
CA PRO A 186 -1.31 4.68 26.34
C PRO A 186 -0.77 6.08 26.69
N ALA A 187 -1.65 7.08 26.70
CA ALA A 187 -1.28 8.44 27.08
C ALA A 187 -0.82 8.55 28.54
N ASN A 188 -1.33 7.66 29.40
CA ASN A 188 -0.93 7.52 30.80
C ASN A 188 -0.37 6.12 31.01
N THR A 189 0.91 6.03 31.36
CA THR A 189 1.59 4.75 31.57
C THR A 189 1.26 4.17 32.95
N SER A 190 1.10 2.85 33.01
CA SER A 190 1.01 2.07 34.25
C SER A 190 2.13 1.06 34.27
N LEU A 191 2.82 0.92 35.42
CA LEU A 191 3.93 -0.02 35.62
C LEU A 191 3.53 -1.49 35.41
N PHE A 192 2.24 -1.81 35.49
CA PHE A 192 1.69 -3.16 35.31
C PHE A 192 0.66 -3.23 34.18
N GLY A 193 0.59 -2.20 33.34
CA GLY A 193 -0.40 -2.08 32.27
C GLY A 193 0.11 -2.51 30.90
N LEU A 194 -0.80 -2.41 29.94
CA LEU A 194 -0.51 -2.46 28.50
C LEU A 194 0.49 -1.35 28.15
N GLN A 195 1.57 -1.70 27.47
CA GLN A 195 2.64 -0.77 27.09
C GLN A 195 2.46 -0.28 25.65
N GLU A 196 2.09 -1.19 24.76
CA GLU A 196 1.95 -0.94 23.34
C GLU A 196 0.77 -1.74 22.78
N VAL A 197 0.13 -1.16 21.77
CA VAL A 197 -0.90 -1.83 20.97
C VAL A 197 -0.60 -1.57 19.51
N GLU A 198 -0.54 -2.64 18.73
CA GLU A 198 -0.38 -2.51 17.28
C GLU A 198 -1.64 -3.02 16.59
N LEU A 199 -2.15 -2.22 15.66
CA LEU A 199 -3.32 -2.56 14.87
C LEU A 199 -2.90 -2.85 13.44
N SER A 200 -3.29 -4.02 12.95
CA SER A 200 -3.17 -4.37 11.54
C SER A 200 -4.53 -4.73 10.95
N PHE A 201 -4.82 -4.22 9.75
CA PHE A 201 -6.13 -4.35 9.11
C PHE A 201 -6.07 -5.26 7.88
N VAL A 202 -7.05 -6.16 7.75
CA VAL A 202 -7.28 -6.95 6.53
C VAL A 202 -8.66 -6.59 5.98
N PRO A 203 -8.74 -5.67 5.00
CA PRO A 203 -10.01 -5.23 4.44
C PRO A 203 -10.59 -6.24 3.44
N GLU A 204 -11.86 -6.57 3.61
CA GLU A 204 -12.71 -7.28 2.64
C GLU A 204 -13.80 -6.34 2.08
N ALA A 205 -14.62 -6.84 1.16
CA ALA A 205 -15.65 -6.05 0.49
C ALA A 205 -16.74 -5.48 1.42
N HIS A 206 -17.04 -6.16 2.53
CA HIS A 206 -18.15 -5.81 3.43
C HIS A 206 -17.76 -5.75 4.91
N ARG A 207 -16.50 -6.05 5.22
CA ARG A 207 -15.98 -6.07 6.58
C ARG A 207 -14.48 -5.80 6.57
N THR A 208 -13.98 -5.39 7.72
CA THR A 208 -12.53 -5.26 7.96
C THR A 208 -12.18 -6.09 9.17
N HIS A 209 -11.26 -7.03 9.00
CA HIS A 209 -10.67 -7.73 10.13
C HIS A 209 -9.54 -6.89 10.73
N VAL A 210 -9.40 -6.96 12.04
CA VAL A 210 -8.33 -6.28 12.78
C VAL A 210 -7.60 -7.34 13.59
N LEU A 211 -6.31 -7.50 13.31
CA LEU A 211 -5.39 -8.19 14.21
C LEU A 211 -4.80 -7.15 15.15
N ILE A 212 -4.78 -7.49 16.43
CA ILE A 212 -4.34 -6.61 17.51
C ILE A 212 -3.23 -7.33 18.26
N GLU A 213 -2.04 -6.75 18.24
CA GLU A 213 -0.94 -7.16 19.10
C GLU A 213 -0.95 -6.32 20.38
N LEU A 214 -0.72 -6.98 21.51
CA LEU A 214 -0.76 -6.41 22.85
C LEU A 214 0.55 -6.72 23.57
N ASP A 215 1.42 -5.72 23.73
CA ASP A 215 2.59 -5.82 24.60
C ASP A 215 2.22 -5.36 26.02
N ARG A 216 2.45 -6.24 27.01
CA ARG A 216 2.14 -6.01 28.42
C ARG A 216 3.39 -6.14 29.26
N ALA A 217 3.56 -5.22 30.21
CA ALA A 217 4.68 -5.27 31.13
C ALA A 217 4.80 -6.65 31.83
N PHE A 218 5.99 -7.23 31.77
CA PHE A 218 6.34 -8.53 32.37
C PHE A 218 5.57 -9.75 31.79
N ARG A 219 4.90 -9.59 30.66
CA ARG A 219 4.32 -10.68 29.84
C ARG A 219 4.87 -10.56 28.42
N GLY A 220 4.90 -11.66 27.67
CA GLY A 220 5.23 -11.60 26.24
C GLY A 220 4.02 -11.18 25.41
N ASP A 221 4.24 -11.03 24.11
CA ASP A 221 3.26 -10.53 23.16
C ASP A 221 2.00 -11.42 23.11
N GLY A 222 0.84 -10.77 23.09
CA GLY A 222 -0.46 -11.42 22.96
C GLY A 222 -1.20 -10.93 21.73
N TYR A 223 -1.85 -11.85 21.03
CA TYR A 223 -2.68 -11.53 19.86
C TYR A 223 -4.15 -11.73 20.17
N VAL A 224 -4.96 -10.75 19.76
CA VAL A 224 -6.42 -10.85 19.72
C VAL A 224 -6.92 -10.32 18.38
N ASP A 225 -8.12 -10.73 17.99
CA ASP A 225 -8.72 -10.27 16.74
C ASP A 225 -10.17 -9.83 16.93
N LEU A 226 -10.61 -8.92 16.04
CA LEU A 226 -12.01 -8.55 15.89
C LEU A 226 -12.36 -8.31 14.43
N THR A 227 -13.65 -8.29 14.12
CA THR A 227 -14.17 -7.99 12.78
C THR A 227 -15.16 -6.86 12.86
N ILE A 228 -15.00 -5.87 11.98
CA ILE A 228 -15.88 -4.71 11.86
C ILE A 228 -16.69 -4.85 10.57
N GLU A 229 -17.98 -5.12 10.70
CA GLU A 229 -18.92 -5.13 9.57
C GLU A 229 -19.17 -3.68 9.08
N HIS A 230 -19.06 -3.44 7.77
CA HIS A 230 -19.10 -2.08 7.20
C HIS A 230 -20.48 -1.42 7.29
N ASP A 231 -21.55 -2.20 7.34
CA ASP A 231 -22.94 -1.74 7.45
C ASP A 231 -23.36 -1.41 8.89
N HIS A 232 -22.56 -1.81 9.89
CA HIS A 232 -22.86 -1.64 11.32
C HIS A 232 -21.76 -0.90 12.09
N VAL A 233 -20.91 -0.12 11.42
CA VAL A 233 -19.82 0.61 12.08
C VAL A 233 -20.37 1.56 13.14
N ASN A 234 -20.10 1.26 14.41
CA ASN A 234 -20.53 2.05 15.56
C ASN A 234 -19.36 2.31 16.51
N LEU A 235 -18.96 3.57 16.64
CA LEU A 235 -17.81 3.98 17.43
C LEU A 235 -17.92 3.60 18.92
N SER A 236 -19.11 3.71 19.52
CA SER A 236 -19.30 3.36 20.94
C SER A 236 -19.12 1.87 21.16
N GLN A 237 -19.71 1.04 20.29
CA GLN A 237 -19.56 -0.41 20.37
C GLN A 237 -18.12 -0.84 20.15
N LEU A 238 -17.39 -0.20 19.23
CA LEU A 238 -15.95 -0.44 19.04
C LEU A 238 -15.14 -0.08 20.28
N CYS A 239 -15.45 1.04 20.95
CA CYS A 239 -14.80 1.39 22.22
C CYS A 239 -15.04 0.28 23.27
N ASP A 240 -16.29 -0.16 23.45
CA ASP A 240 -16.64 -1.20 24.42
C ASP A 240 -16.00 -2.57 24.09
N GLN A 241 -15.77 -2.87 22.80
CA GLN A 241 -15.11 -4.09 22.35
C GLN A 241 -13.61 -4.03 22.62
N LEU A 242 -12.94 -2.94 22.22
CA LEU A 242 -11.51 -2.74 22.42
C LEU A 242 -11.16 -2.68 23.92
N GLU A 243 -11.95 -1.99 24.74
CA GLU A 243 -11.74 -1.96 26.20
C GLU A 243 -11.78 -3.37 26.83
N ARG A 244 -12.69 -4.24 26.37
CA ARG A 244 -12.76 -5.63 26.81
C ARG A 244 -11.57 -6.47 26.37
N LEU A 245 -11.02 -6.21 25.19
CA LEU A 245 -9.84 -6.90 24.66
C LEU A 245 -8.55 -6.45 25.36
N PHE A 246 -8.49 -5.19 25.80
CA PHE A 246 -7.32 -4.60 26.45
C PHE A 246 -7.23 -4.86 27.96
N ALA A 247 -8.33 -5.28 28.59
CA ALA A 247 -8.36 -5.72 29.99
C ALA A 247 -7.40 -6.90 30.23
#